data_AF-A0AAP3ELQ3-F1
#
_entry.id   AF-A0AAP3ELQ3-F1
#
_cell.length_a   1.000
_cell.length_b   1.000
_cell.length_c   1.000
_cell.angle_alpha   90.00
_cell.angle_beta   90.00
_cell.angle_gamma   90.00
#
_symmetry.space_group_name_H-M   'P 1'
#
loop_
_entity.id
_entity.type
_entity.pdbx_description
1 polymer ?
#
loop_
_entity_poly.entity_id
_entity_poly.type
_entity_poly.pdbx_seq_one_letter_code
_entity_poly.pdbx_strand_id
1 'polypeptide(L)' 'PANLERLFDRFYRADSSRFYNTEGAGLGLSITRSIIHAHGGVLSAEQQGREIVFSVRLLMD' A
#
# COMPACT_ATOMS: atom_id res chain seq x y z
N PRO A 1 0.51 -15.32 8.71
CA PRO A 1 0.31 -14.32 7.64
C PRO A 1 0.15 -12.92 8.23
N ALA A 2 1.04 -11.99 7.90
CA ALA A 2 0.86 -10.59 8.28
C ALA A 2 -0.33 -10.01 7.51
N ASN A 3 -1.26 -9.35 8.21
CA ASN A 3 -2.39 -8.67 7.55
C ASN A 3 -1.87 -7.38 6.90
N LEU A 4 -1.44 -7.49 5.63
CA LEU A 4 -0.88 -6.38 4.85
C LEU A 4 -1.93 -5.39 4.36
N GLU A 5 -3.23 -5.68 4.48
CA GLU A 5 -4.30 -4.73 4.09
C GLU A 5 -4.19 -3.41 4.85
N ARG A 6 -3.70 -3.44 6.09
CA ARG A 6 -3.50 -2.24 6.90
C ARG A 6 -2.52 -1.24 6.29
N LEU A 7 -1.64 -1.68 5.38
CA LEU A 7 -0.74 -0.78 4.64
C LEU A 7 -1.51 0.26 3.82
N PHE A 8 -2.77 0.01 3.51
CA PHE A 8 -3.64 0.92 2.76
C PHE A 8 -4.50 1.81 3.65
N ASP A 9 -4.46 1.64 4.98
CA ASP A 9 -5.17 2.50 5.93
C ASP A 9 -4.50 3.89 5.97
N ARG A 10 -5.30 4.94 6.03
CA ARG A 10 -4.79 6.31 6.20
C ARG A 10 -4.03 6.40 7.53
N PHE A 11 -2.87 7.06 7.49
CA PHE A 11 -1.99 7.28 8.63
C PHE A 11 -1.32 6.01 9.19
N TYR A 12 -1.53 4.84 8.57
CA TYR A 12 -0.86 3.63 9.00
C TYR A 12 0.62 3.66 8.62
N ARG A 13 1.46 3.20 9.55
CA ARG A 13 2.91 3.05 9.41
C ARG A 13 3.31 1.72 10.04
N ALA A 14 4.00 0.86 9.29
CA ALA A 14 4.59 -0.36 9.84
C ALA A 14 5.71 0.00 10.83
N ASP A 15 5.88 -0.74 11.93
CA ASP A 15 6.77 -0.38 13.05
C ASP A 15 8.23 -0.06 12.65
N SER A 16 8.75 -0.74 11.61
CA SER A 16 10.09 -0.49 11.06
C SER A 16 10.25 0.87 10.37
N SER A 17 9.15 1.56 10.04
CA SER A 17 9.16 2.90 9.44
C SER A 17 9.09 4.04 10.46
N ARG A 18 8.92 3.77 11.77
CA ARG A 18 8.91 4.82 12.81
C ARG A 18 10.31 5.41 13.07
N PHE A 19 11.36 4.63 12.81
CA PHE A 19 12.74 5.00 13.10
C PHE A 19 13.46 5.71 11.94
N TYR A 20 12.99 5.51 10.71
CA TYR A 20 13.49 6.26 9.56
C TYR A 20 12.68 7.56 9.44
N ASN A 21 13.41 8.67 9.37
CA ASN A 21 12.93 10.05 9.24
C ASN A 21 12.23 10.29 7.89
N THR A 22 11.21 9.48 7.58
CA THR A 22 10.41 9.60 6.36
C THR A 22 9.28 10.59 6.66
N GLU A 23 9.33 11.75 6.01
CA GLU A 23 8.38 12.87 6.09
C GLU A 23 6.93 12.54 5.64
N GLY A 24 6.58 11.26 5.47
CA GLY A 24 5.26 10.84 5.02
C GLY A 24 4.29 10.65 6.19
N ALA A 25 3.13 11.33 6.14
CA ALA A 25 2.03 11.13 7.09
C ALA A 25 1.32 9.75 6.97
N GLY A 26 1.89 8.78 6.25
CA GLY A 26 1.25 7.48 6.00
C GLY A 26 0.04 7.56 5.07
N LEU A 27 0.04 8.49 4.11
CA LEU A 27 -1.09 8.71 3.20
C LEU A 27 -0.90 8.12 1.80
N GLY A 28 0.35 7.94 1.35
CA GLY A 28 0.66 7.58 -0.04
C GLY A 28 -0.10 6.35 -0.55
N LEU A 29 -0.02 5.21 0.16
CA LEU A 29 -0.69 3.97 -0.25
C LEU A 29 -2.22 4.06 -0.22
N SER A 30 -2.80 4.80 0.74
CA SER A 30 -4.25 5.02 0.80
C SER A 30 -4.76 5.85 -0.39
N ILE A 31 -3.98 6.86 -0.82
CA ILE A 31 -4.27 7.68 -1.98
C ILE A 31 -4.13 6.84 -3.25
N THR A 32 -3.03 6.09 -3.39
CA THR A 32 -2.80 5.20 -4.53
C THR A 32 -3.92 4.18 -4.70
N ARG A 33 -4.38 3.51 -3.63
CA ARG A 33 -5.51 2.58 -3.67
C ARG A 33 -6.80 3.28 -4.15
N SER A 34 -7.04 4.50 -3.66
CA SER A 34 -8.22 5.28 -4.04
C SER A 34 -8.22 5.63 -5.53
N ILE A 35 -7.07 6.05 -6.07
CA ILE A 35 -6.90 6.36 -7.49
C ILE A 35 -7.10 5.11 -8.35
N ILE A 36 -6.48 3.99 -7.98
CA ILE A 36 -6.59 2.73 -8.72
C ILE A 36 -8.03 2.22 -8.73
N HIS A 37 -8.72 2.24 -7.58
CA HIS A 37 -10.14 1.88 -7.50
C HIS A 37 -11.01 2.80 -8.36
N ALA A 38 -10.72 4.10 -8.42
CA ALA A 38 -11.45 5.04 -9.27
C ALA A 38 -11.30 4.71 -10.78
N HIS A 39 -10.23 4.02 -11.17
CA HIS A 39 -10.02 3.50 -12.53
C HIS A 39 -10.54 2.05 -12.70
N GLY A 40 -11.37 1.55 -11.78
CA GLY A 40 -11.88 0.16 -11.80
C GLY A 40 -10.81 -0.90 -11.55
N GLY A 41 -9.61 -0.49 -11.15
CA GLY A 41 -8.49 -1.37 -10.88
C GLY A 41 -8.44 -1.88 -9.43
N VAL A 42 -7.42 -2.69 -9.16
CA VAL A 42 -7.14 -3.25 -7.83
C VAL A 42 -5.67 -3.05 -7.47
N LEU A 43 -5.42 -2.67 -6.23
CA LEU A 43 -4.09 -2.65 -5.60
C LEU A 43 -4.05 -3.73 -4.52
N SER A 44 -2.97 -4.51 -4.50
CA SER A 44 -2.72 -5.55 -3.49
C SER A 44 -1.26 -5.51 -3.02
N ALA A 45 -1.02 -6.07 -1.83
CA ALA A 45 0.32 -6.21 -1.28
C ALA A 45 0.51 -7.64 -0.76
N GLU A 46 1.64 -8.25 -1.13
CA GLU A 46 2.00 -9.61 -0.73
C GLU A 46 3.44 -9.63 -0.23
N GLN A 47 3.72 -10.50 0.74
CA GLN A 47 5.09 -10.74 1.18
C GLN A 47 5.70 -11.87 0.35
N GLN A 48 6.79 -11.57 -0.36
CA GLN A 48 7.58 -12.55 -1.11
C GLN A 48 8.97 -12.65 -0.48
N GLY A 49 9.15 -13.64 0.39
CA GLY A 49 10.38 -13.79 1.17
C GLY A 49 10.60 -12.59 2.11
N ARG A 50 11.64 -11.79 1.82
CA ARG A 50 12.00 -10.57 2.56
C ARG A 50 11.46 -9.29 1.94
N GLU A 51 10.76 -9.39 0.82
CA GLU A 51 10.26 -8.25 0.06
C GLU A 51 8.74 -8.12 0.25
N ILE A 52 8.27 -6.88 0.16
CA ILE A 52 6.84 -6.60 0.00
C ILE A 52 6.64 -6.20 -1.46
N VAL A 53 5.81 -6.97 -2.15
CA VAL A 53 5.46 -6.75 -3.55
C VAL A 53 4.09 -6.09 -3.60
N PHE A 54 4.02 -4.90 -4.19
CA PHE A 54 2.77 -4.20 -4.48
C PHE A 54 2.37 -4.47 -5.93
N SER A 55 1.17 -4.99 -6.15
CA SER A 55 0.65 -5.31 -7.49
C SER A 55 -0.55 -4.45 -7.83
N VAL A 56 -0.49 -3.80 -8.99
CA VAL A 56 -1.58 -2.99 -9.56
C VAL A 56 -2.15 -3.70 -10.78
N ARG A 57 -3.47 -3.84 -10.83
CA ARG A 57 -4.21 -4.26 -12.02
C ARG A 57 -5.15 -3.14 -12.42
N LEU A 58 -5.01 -2.66 -13.65
CA LEU A 58 -5.95 -1.73 -14.27
C LEU A 58 -6.75 -2.48 -15.33
N LEU A 59 -8.02 -2.13 -15.48
CA LEU A 59 -8.81 -2.57 -16.62
C LEU A 59 -8.40 -1.70 -17.82
N MET A 60 -8.19 -2.33 -18.99
CA MET A 60 -8.05 -1.61 -20.25
C MET A 60 -9.32 -1.85 -21.05
N ASP A 61 -9.87 -0.78 -21.62
CA ASP A 61 -10.98 -0.83 -22.57
C ASP A 61 -10.53 -1.41 -23.92
#